data_AF-A0A150MF41-F1
#
_entry.id   AF-A0A150MF41-F1
#
_cell.length_a   1.000
_cell.length_b   1.000
_cell.length_c   1.000
_cell.angle_alpha   90.00
_cell.angle_beta   90.00
_cell.angle_gamma   90.00
#
_symmetry.space_group_name_H-M   'P 1'
#
loop_
_entity.id
_entity.type
_entity.pdbx_description
1 polymer ?
#
loop_
_entity_poly.entity_id
_entity_poly.type
_entity_poly.pdbx_seq_one_letter_code
_entity_poly.pdbx_strand_id
1 'polypeptide(L)' 'MKTKIVRFEVQPLADDVVLAAYILINEEKTLRSSIWKFKDGEWRMFFHQGTKTANPFRSPVPGRGD' A
#
# COMPACT_ATOMS: atom_id res chain seq x y z
N MET A 1 -17.28 -8.40 -6.08
CA MET A 1 -16.62 -8.43 -4.75
C MET A 1 -16.39 -7.00 -4.27
N LYS A 2 -16.54 -6.70 -2.98
CA LYS A 2 -16.36 -5.34 -2.44
C LYS A 2 -14.89 -5.08 -2.08
N THR A 3 -14.31 -4.03 -2.64
CA THR A 3 -12.98 -3.51 -2.25
C THR A 3 -13.16 -2.50 -1.12
N LYS A 4 -12.35 -2.61 -0.06
CA LYS A 4 -12.39 -1.70 1.09
C LYS A 4 -11.01 -1.15 1.42
N ILE A 5 -10.93 0.16 1.67
CA ILE A 5 -9.76 0.82 2.26
C ILE A 5 -9.99 0.95 3.77
N VAL A 6 -9.00 0.59 4.57
CA VAL A 6 -9.01 0.78 6.03
C VAL A 6 -7.66 1.33 6.51
N ARG A 7 -7.64 1.98 7.67
CA ARG A 7 -6.45 2.60 8.28
C ARG A 7 -5.73 3.53 7.29
N PHE A 8 -6.50 4.41 6.65
CA PHE A 8 -5.97 5.40 5.74
C PHE A 8 -5.31 6.54 6.53
N GLU A 9 -4.05 6.78 6.25
CA GLU A 9 -3.23 7.81 6.87
C GLU A 9 -2.49 8.59 5.79
N VAL A 10 -2.35 9.90 6.02
CA VAL A 10 -1.59 10.80 5.16
C VAL A 10 -0.55 11.51 6.01
N GLN A 11 0.70 11.42 5.57
CA GLN A 11 1.82 12.10 6.20
C GLN A 11 2.43 13.10 5.20
N PRO A 12 2.38 14.42 5.48
CA PRO A 12 3.14 15.40 4.72
C PRO A 12 4.64 15.11 4.79
N LEU A 13 5.31 15.14 3.65
CA LEU A 13 6.77 15.01 3.55
C LEU A 13 7.42 16.34 3.14
N ALA A 14 6.68 17.18 2.41
CA ALA A 14 7.00 18.56 2.05
C ALA A 14 5.68 19.30 1.73
N ASP A 15 5.74 20.60 1.45
CA ASP A 15 4.56 21.41 1.11
C ASP A 15 3.75 20.85 -0.06
N ASP A 16 4.44 20.28 -1.06
CA ASP A 16 3.86 19.73 -2.28
C ASP A 16 3.97 18.19 -2.35
N VAL A 17 4.33 17.50 -1.27
CA VAL A 17 4.53 16.04 -1.27
C VAL A 17 3.89 15.38 -0.05
N VAL A 18 3.09 14.34 -0.27
CA VAL A 18 2.49 13.53 0.79
C VAL A 18 2.72 12.04 0.58
N LEU A 19 2.90 11.31 1.67
CA LEU A 19 2.80 9.85 1.73
C LEU A 19 1.38 9.46 2.15
N ALA A 20 0.69 8.70 1.32
CA ALA A 20 -0.57 8.05 1.67
C ALA A 20 -0.33 6.56 1.94
N ALA A 21 -0.65 6.11 3.15
CA ALA A 21 -0.54 4.73 3.58
C ALA A 21 -1.92 4.17 3.96
N TYR A 22 -2.24 2.95 3.54
CA TYR A 22 -3.52 2.32 3.84
C TYR A 22 -3.49 0.80 3.65
N ILE A 23 -4.52 0.12 4.16
CA ILE A 23 -4.73 -1.29 3.91
C ILE A 23 -5.86 -1.45 2.90
N LEU A 24 -5.60 -2.15 1.79
CA LEU A 24 -6.62 -2.56 0.83
C LEU A 24 -7.06 -3.99 1.15
N ILE A 25 -8.37 -4.18 1.34
CA ILE A 25 -9.01 -5.48 1.57
C ILE A 25 -9.87 -5.79 0.34
N ASN A 26 -9.48 -6.83 -0.39
CA ASN A 26 -10.22 -7.39 -1.52
C ASN A 26 -10.20 -8.94 -1.43
N GLU A 27 -9.77 -9.68 -2.46
CA GLU A 27 -9.46 -11.12 -2.37
C GLU A 27 -8.27 -11.38 -1.44
N GLU A 28 -7.40 -10.38 -1.31
CA GLU A 28 -6.22 -10.40 -0.46
C GLU A 28 -6.16 -9.13 0.40
N LYS A 29 -5.38 -9.19 1.48
CA LYS A 29 -5.03 -8.01 2.29
C LYS A 29 -3.66 -7.51 1.85
N THR A 30 -3.59 -6.25 1.42
CA THR A 30 -2.33 -5.61 1.04
C THR A 30 -2.10 -4.35 1.85
N LEU A 31 -0.87 -4.16 2.33
CA LEU A 31 -0.40 -2.86 2.83
C LEU A 31 0.00 -2.05 1.61
N ARG A 32 -0.52 -0.83 1.48
CA ARG A 32 -0.23 0.06 0.37
C ARG A 32 0.35 1.36 0.87
N SER A 33 1.38 1.81 0.15
CA SER A 33 1.96 3.14 0.30
C SER A 33 2.06 3.80 -1.07
N SER A 34 1.82 5.09 -1.11
CA SER A 34 1.97 5.89 -2.33
C SER A 34 2.46 7.28 -1.99
N ILE A 35 3.41 7.79 -2.77
CA ILE A 35 3.85 9.18 -2.67
C ILE A 35 3.10 9.96 -3.74
N TRP A 36 2.47 11.05 -3.33
CA TRP A 36 1.79 11.98 -4.21
C TRP A 36 2.51 13.31 -4.19
N LYS A 37 2.61 13.94 -5.36
CA LYS A 37 3.23 15.25 -5.53
C LYS A 37 2.23 16.21 -6.19
N PHE A 38 2.08 17.39 -5.63
CA PHE A 38 1.30 18.47 -6.24
C PHE A 38 2.16 19.17 -7.28
N LYS A 39 1.75 19.09 -8.55
CA LYS A 39 2.46 19.73 -9.67
C LYS A 39 1.45 20.21 -10.70
N ASP A 40 1.69 21.39 -11.25
CA ASP A 40 0.87 21.96 -12.34
C ASP A 40 -0.61 22.08 -11.95
N GLY A 41 -0.90 22.36 -10.66
CA GLY A 41 -2.26 22.54 -10.15
C GLY A 41 -2.99 21.25 -9.74
N GLU A 42 -2.33 20.09 -9.81
CA GLU A 42 -2.96 18.83 -9.42
C GLU A 42 -2.05 17.87 -8.67
N TRP A 43 -2.64 17.00 -7.84
CA TRP A 43 -1.95 15.91 -7.18
C TRP A 43 -1.77 14.74 -8.14
N ARG A 44 -0.52 14.35 -8.39
CA ARG A 44 -0.18 13.17 -9.18
C ARG A 44 0.56 12.17 -8.31
N MET A 45 0.23 10.90 -8.48
CA MET A 45 0.96 9.81 -7.83
C MET A 45 2.34 9.70 -8.48
N PHE A 46 3.39 9.84 -7.68
CA PHE A 46 4.78 9.75 -8.12
C PHE A 46 5.37 8.36 -7.88
N PHE A 47 4.89 7.68 -6.84
CA PHE A 47 5.32 6.32 -6.49
C PHE A 47 4.16 5.54 -5.88
N HIS A 48 4.14 4.23 -6.09
CA HIS A 48 3.23 3.31 -5.39
C HIS A 48 3.89 1.97 -5.11
N GLN A 49 3.57 1.40 -3.96
CA GLN A 49 4.04 0.08 -3.55
C GLN A 49 2.92 -0.64 -2.79
N GLY A 50 2.77 -1.94 -3.07
CA GLY A 50 1.85 -2.81 -2.35
C GLY A 50 2.55 -4.07 -1.88
N THR A 51 2.51 -4.37 -0.59
CA THR A 51 3.00 -5.63 -0.02
C THR A 51 1.81 -6.48 0.38
N LYS A 52 1.74 -7.72 -0.12
CA LYS A 52 0.78 -8.69 0.40
C LYS A 52 1.12 -8.99 1.85
N THR A 53 0.16 -8.90 2.76
CA THR A 53 0.41 -9.36 4.12
C THR A 53 0.54 -10.89 4.06
N ALA A 54 1.65 -11.43 4.54
CA ALA A 54 1.77 -12.87 4.73
C ALA A 54 0.57 -13.32 5.56
N ASN A 55 -0.23 -14.26 5.04
CA ASN A 55 -1.22 -14.91 5.86
C ASN A 55 -0.43 -15.66 6.95
N PRO A 56 -0.55 -15.32 8.24
CA PRO A 56 0.18 -16.05 9.29
C PRO A 56 -0.23 -17.54 9.35
N PHE A 57 -1.33 -17.91 8.67
CA PHE A 57 -1.82 -19.28 8.55
C PHE A 57 -1.41 -19.99 7.24
N ARG A 58 -0.65 -19.35 6.35
CA ARG A 58 0.09 -20.10 5.31
C ARG A 58 1.46 -20.39 5.88
N SER A 59 1.66 -21.62 6.34
CA SER A 59 2.96 -22.13 6.77
C SER A 59 4.03 -21.81 5.72
N PRO A 60 5.30 -21.59 6.12
CA PRO A 60 6.40 -21.72 5.18
C PRO A 60 6.27 -23.11 4.55
N VAL A 61 6.30 -23.20 3.21
CA VAL A 61 6.41 -24.50 2.56
C VAL A 61 7.69 -25.14 3.09
N PRO A 62 7.62 -26.24 3.86
CA PRO A 62 8.83 -26.95 4.27
C PRO A 62 9.36 -27.67 3.04
N GLY A 63 10.57 -27.34 2.62
CA GLY A 63 11.28 -28.03 1.55
C GLY A 63 11.27 -27.30 0.21
N ARG A 64 12.28 -26.45 0.00
CA ARG A 64 13.09 -26.56 -1.22
C ARG A 64 14.51 -26.87 -0.77
N GLY A 65 14.79 -28.16 -0.75
CA GLY A 65 16.15 -28.67 -0.86
C GLY A 65 16.35 -29.01 -2.32
N ASP A 66 17.08 -28.15 -3.01
CA ASP A 66 17.74 -28.36 -4.29
C ASP A 66 18.67 -27.17 -4.56
#